data_AF-A1HU13-F1
#
_entry.id   AF-A1HU13-F1
#
_cell.length_a   1.000
_cell.length_b   1.000
_cell.length_c   1.000
_cell.angle_alpha   90.00
_cell.angle_beta   90.00
_cell.angle_gamma   90.00
#
_symmetry.space_group_name_H-M   'P 1'
#
loop_
_entity.id
_entity.type
_entity.pdbx_description
1 polymer ?
#
loop_
_entity_poly.entity_id
_entity_poly.type
_entity_poly.pdbx_seq_one_letter_code
_entity_poly.pdbx_strand_id
1 'polypeptide(L)'
;MTKKLPEFKNREEEVEFWGSVNSLDYIDDTEEVHVTLDPELHKKMRPVTIRLKNTQIDALKAIAARKEIPYQTMVRSWIAEKLQEELGIKSTRKRLPTNKKI
;
A
#
# COMPACT_ATOMS: atom_id res chain seq x y z
N MET A 1 -3.59 26.93 -26.97
CA MET A 1 -2.56 26.27 -27.79
C MET A 1 -2.00 25.15 -26.95
N THR A 2 -2.42 23.93 -27.21
CA THR A 2 -1.95 22.73 -26.50
C THR A 2 -0.52 22.43 -26.93
N LYS A 3 0.37 22.18 -25.98
CA LYS A 3 1.77 21.84 -26.27
C LYS A 3 1.85 20.35 -26.48
N LYS A 4 2.52 19.93 -27.55
CA LYS A 4 2.79 18.52 -27.84
C LYS A 4 3.88 18.00 -26.90
N LEU A 5 3.74 16.76 -26.44
CA LEU A 5 4.77 16.06 -25.68
C LEU A 5 6.04 15.92 -26.54
N PRO A 6 7.24 16.26 -26.03
CA PRO A 6 8.48 15.97 -26.72
C PRO A 6 8.80 14.46 -26.64
N GLU A 7 9.47 13.92 -27.65
CA GLU A 7 9.98 12.55 -27.60
C GLU A 7 11.19 12.49 -26.65
N PHE A 8 11.02 11.86 -25.49
CA PHE A 8 12.10 11.65 -24.52
C PHE A 8 12.97 10.47 -24.93
N LYS A 9 14.30 10.67 -24.91
CA LYS A 9 15.26 9.59 -25.22
C LYS A 9 15.60 8.74 -24.00
N ASN A 10 15.50 9.31 -22.81
CA ASN A 10 15.82 8.64 -21.55
C ASN A 10 14.88 9.08 -20.42
N ARG A 11 14.74 8.21 -19.41
CA ARG A 11 13.86 8.41 -18.25
C ARG A 11 14.30 9.59 -17.36
N GLU A 12 15.60 9.89 -17.36
CA GLU A 12 16.16 11.01 -16.59
C GLU A 12 15.72 12.37 -17.15
N GLU A 13 15.72 12.52 -18.49
CA GLU A 13 15.19 13.71 -19.19
C GLU A 13 13.69 13.90 -18.93
N GLU A 14 12.92 12.81 -18.91
CA GLU A 14 11.49 12.85 -18.64
C GLU A 14 11.20 13.34 -17.21
N VAL A 15 11.96 12.87 -16.21
CA VAL A 15 11.81 13.30 -14.81
C VAL A 15 12.17 14.77 -14.63
N GLU A 16 13.26 15.23 -15.26
CA GLU A 16 13.67 16.64 -15.20
C GLU A 16 12.67 17.57 -15.92
N PHE A 17 12.10 17.11 -17.03
CA PHE A 17 11.04 17.81 -17.75
C PHE A 17 9.77 17.93 -16.92
N TRP A 18 9.22 16.84 -16.38
CA TRP A 18 8.02 16.89 -15.52
C TRP A 18 8.26 17.60 -14.19
N GLY A 19 9.52 17.66 -13.71
CA GLY A 19 9.89 18.44 -12.53
C GLY A 19 9.90 19.95 -12.76
N SER A 20 10.02 20.40 -14.02
CA SER A 20 10.16 21.81 -14.40
C SER A 20 8.92 22.39 -15.10
N VAL A 21 8.01 21.56 -15.59
CA VAL A 21 6.81 21.98 -16.34
C VAL A 21 5.51 21.67 -15.60
N ASN A 22 4.47 22.49 -15.84
CA ASN A 22 3.12 22.22 -15.33
C ASN A 22 2.47 21.10 -16.15
N SER A 23 2.18 19.97 -15.49
CA SER A 23 1.65 18.78 -16.17
C SER A 23 0.25 18.96 -16.78
N LEU A 24 -0.47 20.01 -16.40
CA LEU A 24 -1.80 20.33 -16.93
C LEU A 24 -1.75 20.88 -18.37
N ASP A 25 -0.63 21.45 -18.80
CA ASP A 25 -0.47 22.04 -20.14
C ASP A 25 -0.37 20.97 -21.26
N TYR A 26 -0.21 19.71 -20.87
CA TYR A 26 0.03 18.56 -21.74
C TYR A 26 -1.07 17.49 -21.65
N ILE A 27 -2.15 17.76 -20.90
CA ILE A 27 -3.18 16.76 -20.58
C ILE A 27 -3.97 16.28 -21.82
N ASP A 28 -4.13 17.13 -22.83
CA ASP A 28 -4.79 16.78 -24.10
C ASP A 28 -3.97 15.84 -25.00
N ASP A 29 -2.65 15.72 -24.74
CA ASP A 29 -1.73 14.83 -25.46
C ASP A 29 -1.37 13.58 -24.62
N THR A 30 -1.97 13.43 -23.44
CA THR A 30 -1.83 12.24 -22.59
C THR A 30 -3.02 11.31 -22.76
N GLU A 31 -2.75 10.02 -22.96
CA GLU A 31 -3.80 9.00 -23.00
C GLU A 31 -4.31 8.69 -21.58
N GLU A 32 -5.63 8.53 -21.45
CA GLU A 32 -6.27 8.13 -20.20
C GLU A 32 -5.85 6.70 -19.85
N VAL A 33 -4.93 6.57 -18.88
CA VAL A 33 -4.52 5.26 -18.38
C VAL A 33 -5.55 4.81 -17.34
N HIS A 34 -6.36 3.81 -17.68
CA HIS A 34 -7.15 3.08 -16.69
C HIS A 34 -6.21 2.30 -15.76
N VAL A 35 -5.90 2.90 -14.61
CA VAL A 35 -5.23 2.20 -13.52
C VAL A 35 -6.25 1.30 -12.83
N THR A 36 -6.38 0.08 -13.32
CA THR A 36 -7.10 -0.97 -12.59
C THR A 36 -6.25 -1.35 -11.39
N LEU A 37 -6.62 -0.87 -10.20
CA LEU A 37 -6.08 -1.40 -8.94
C LEU A 37 -6.30 -2.91 -8.96
N ASP A 38 -5.20 -3.67 -8.93
CA ASP A 38 -5.25 -5.12 -9.02
C ASP A 38 -6.22 -5.67 -7.94
N PRO A 39 -7.32 -6.32 -8.31
CA PRO A 39 -8.25 -6.87 -7.34
C PRO A 39 -7.61 -7.98 -6.47
N GLU A 40 -6.48 -8.57 -6.86
CA GLU A 40 -5.69 -9.46 -5.98
C GLU A 40 -5.03 -8.73 -4.82
N LEU A 41 -4.92 -7.39 -4.88
CA LEU A 41 -4.44 -6.58 -3.76
C LEU A 41 -5.42 -6.62 -2.56
N HIS A 42 -6.67 -7.05 -2.78
CA HIS A 42 -7.53 -7.54 -1.70
C HIS A 42 -6.96 -8.87 -1.18
N LYS A 43 -6.05 -8.78 -0.21
CA LYS A 43 -5.62 -9.92 0.61
C LYS A 43 -6.84 -10.72 1.04
N LYS A 44 -7.05 -11.90 0.44
CA LYS A 44 -8.13 -12.82 0.81
C LYS A 44 -8.00 -13.14 2.31
N MET A 45 -8.90 -12.60 3.11
CA MET A 45 -8.98 -12.89 4.55
C MET A 45 -9.77 -14.18 4.74
N ARG A 46 -9.27 -15.10 5.56
CA ARG A 46 -9.98 -16.33 5.94
C ARG A 46 -10.31 -16.28 7.43
N PRO A 47 -11.55 -16.56 7.85
CA PRO A 47 -11.89 -16.63 9.26
C PRO A 47 -11.18 -17.82 9.91
N VAL A 48 -10.69 -17.63 11.13
CA VAL A 48 -10.09 -18.68 11.96
C VAL A 48 -10.71 -18.64 13.35
N THR A 49 -11.05 -19.82 13.88
CA THR A 49 -11.57 -19.96 15.25
C THR A 49 -10.44 -20.40 16.16
N ILE A 50 -10.13 -19.58 17.18
CA ILE A 50 -9.10 -19.87 18.19
C ILE A 50 -9.75 -19.89 19.56
N ARG A 51 -9.40 -20.87 20.40
CA ARG A 51 -9.85 -20.93 21.79
C ARG A 51 -8.93 -20.12 22.68
N LEU A 52 -9.49 -19.20 23.45
CA LEU A 52 -8.80 -18.36 24.43
C LEU A 52 -9.52 -18.48 25.78
N LYS A 53 -8.78 -18.32 26.89
CA LYS A 53 -9.41 -18.23 28.22
C LYS A 53 -10.19 -16.93 28.33
N ASN A 54 -11.30 -16.92 29.08
CA ASN A 54 -12.11 -15.71 29.29
C ASN A 54 -11.26 -14.53 29.81
N THR A 55 -10.37 -14.80 30.76
CA THR A 55 -9.46 -13.79 31.33
C THR A 55 -8.55 -13.13 30.28
N GLN A 56 -8.14 -13.87 29.25
CA GLN A 56 -7.34 -13.32 28.15
C GLN A 56 -8.19 -12.44 27.23
N ILE A 57 -9.43 -12.84 26.95
CA ILE A 57 -10.37 -12.06 26.13
C ILE A 57 -10.68 -10.71 26.81
N ASP A 58 -10.90 -10.73 28.12
CA ASP A 58 -11.20 -9.51 28.88
C ASP A 58 -10.00 -8.57 28.93
N ALA A 59 -8.79 -9.11 29.14
CA ALA A 59 -7.56 -8.34 29.07
C ALA A 59 -7.34 -7.71 27.68
N LEU A 60 -7.58 -8.47 26.61
CA LEU A 60 -7.50 -7.98 25.23
C LEU A 60 -8.45 -6.81 24.98
N LYS A 61 -9.71 -6.92 25.44
CA LYS A 61 -10.70 -5.84 25.31
C LYS A 61 -10.28 -4.59 26.08
N ALA A 62 -9.77 -4.74 27.30
CA ALA A 62 -9.32 -3.62 28.12
C ALA A 62 -8.14 -2.88 27.48
N ILE A 63 -7.16 -3.61 26.94
CA ILE A 63 -6.00 -3.01 26.26
C ILE A 63 -6.43 -2.32 24.95
N ALA A 64 -7.32 -2.95 24.20
CA ALA A 64 -7.84 -2.41 22.95
C ALA A 64 -8.61 -1.09 23.16
N ALA A 65 -9.44 -1.03 24.20
CA ALA A 65 -10.16 0.18 24.59
C ALA A 65 -9.20 1.34 24.93
N ARG A 66 -8.11 1.06 25.67
CA ARG A 66 -7.08 2.06 26.00
C ARG A 66 -6.32 2.56 24.76
N LYS A 67 -6.24 1.75 23.71
CA LYS A 67 -5.59 2.09 22.44
C LYS A 67 -6.56 2.66 21.40
N GLU A 68 -7.84 2.82 21.77
CA GLU A 68 -8.92 3.30 20.89
C GLU A 68 -9.03 2.52 19.57
N ILE A 69 -8.72 1.22 19.60
CA ILE A 69 -8.80 0.32 18.45
C ILE A 69 -9.68 -0.90 18.76
N PRO A 70 -10.40 -1.47 17.78
CA PRO A 70 -11.12 -2.72 17.98
C PRO A 70 -10.18 -3.87 18.36
N TYR A 71 -10.56 -4.67 19.37
CA TYR A 71 -9.70 -5.75 19.87
C TYR A 71 -9.35 -6.79 18.79
N GLN A 72 -10.26 -7.05 17.84
CA GLN A 72 -10.00 -7.97 16.72
C GLN A 72 -8.91 -7.44 15.79
N THR A 73 -8.94 -6.12 15.50
CA THR A 73 -7.91 -5.44 14.71
C THR A 73 -6.56 -5.49 15.43
N MET A 74 -6.55 -5.25 16.74
CA MET A 74 -5.35 -5.31 17.57
C MET A 74 -4.72 -6.71 17.56
N VAL A 75 -5.53 -7.75 17.81
CA VAL A 75 -5.07 -9.15 17.78
C VAL A 75 -4.48 -9.51 16.43
N ARG A 76 -5.13 -9.08 15.34
CA ARG A 76 -4.62 -9.29 13.98
C ARG A 76 -3.27 -8.61 13.76
N SER A 77 -3.07 -7.38 14.28
CA SER A 77 -1.78 -6.69 14.19
C SER A 77 -0.69 -7.47 14.92
N TRP A 78 -0.94 -7.89 16.15
CA TRP A 78 0.03 -8.65 16.95
C TRP A 78 0.41 -9.98 16.31
N ILE A 79 -0.56 -10.71 15.74
CA ILE A 79 -0.27 -11.94 15.01
C ILE A 79 0.63 -11.65 13.81
N ALA A 80 0.35 -10.58 13.05
CA ALA A 80 1.17 -10.20 11.90
C ALA A 80 2.59 -9.79 12.31
N GLU A 81 2.74 -9.02 13.37
CA GLU A 81 4.03 -8.61 13.93
C GLU A 81 4.85 -9.83 14.37
N LYS A 82 4.23 -10.78 15.09
CA LYS A 82 4.90 -12.01 15.51
C LYS A 82 5.27 -12.92 14.36
N LEU A 83 4.42 -13.04 13.34
CA LEU A 83 4.76 -13.81 12.14
C LEU A 83 5.94 -13.18 11.38
N GLN A 84 6.04 -11.85 11.31
CA GLN A 84 7.17 -11.18 10.67
C GLN A 84 8.49 -11.43 11.44
N GLU A 85 8.42 -11.40 12.77
CA GLU A 85 9.54 -11.71 13.65
C GLU A 85 10.04 -13.15 13.45
N GLU A 86 9.14 -14.14 13.51
CA GLU A 86 9.47 -15.56 13.39
C GLU A 86 9.93 -15.96 11.97
N LEU A 87 9.34 -15.37 10.94
CA LEU A 87 9.71 -15.65 9.55
C LEU A 87 10.96 -14.89 9.10
N GLY A 88 11.53 -14.04 9.96
CA GLY A 88 12.69 -13.19 9.62
C GLY A 88 12.41 -12.23 8.46
N ILE A 89 11.13 -11.97 8.15
CA ILE A 89 10.75 -11.04 7.09
C ILE A 89 11.01 -9.66 7.65
N LYS A 90 12.22 -9.13 7.43
CA LYS A 90 12.45 -7.68 7.52
C LYS A 90 11.42 -7.06 6.61
N SER A 91 10.43 -6.38 7.18
CA SER A 91 9.47 -5.59 6.42
C SER A 91 10.27 -4.54 5.68
N THR A 92 10.76 -4.91 4.50
CA THR A 92 11.05 -3.96 3.46
C THR A 92 9.74 -3.20 3.34
N ARG A 93 9.69 -1.98 3.88
CA ARG A 93 8.92 -0.94 3.20
C ARG A 93 9.59 -0.82 1.85
N LYS A 94 9.31 -1.79 0.97
CA LYS A 94 9.68 -1.76 -0.42
C LYS A 94 8.83 -0.61 -0.91
N ARG A 95 9.42 0.59 -0.94
CA ARG A 95 8.96 1.63 -1.85
C ARG A 95 8.82 0.88 -3.17
N LEU A 96 7.57 0.72 -3.60
CA LEU A 96 7.23 -0.09 -4.75
C LEU A 96 8.13 0.39 -5.89
N PRO A 97 9.02 -0.44 -6.46
CA PRO A 97 9.64 -0.06 -7.70
C PRO A 97 8.50 0.04 -8.71
N THR A 98 8.16 1.27 -9.08
CA THR A 98 7.30 1.58 -10.23
C THR A 98 8.05 1.13 -11.48
N ASN A 99 8.02 -0.18 -11.72
CA ASN A 99 8.42 -0.77 -12.98
C ASN A 99 7.17 -0.81 -13.85
N LYS A 100 6.94 0.29 -14.58
CA LYS A 100 6.02 0.33 -15.71
C LYS A 100 6.70 -0.48 -16.82
N LYS A 101 6.16 -1.67 -17.10
CA LYS A 101 6.35 -2.35 -18.38
C LYS A 101 5.37 -1.73 -19.37
N ILE A 102 5.83 -1.69 -20.62
CA ILE A 102 5.22 -1.12 -21.83
C ILE A 102 5.52 0.36 -21.96
#